data_AF-A0A9D3A1E8-F1
#
_entry.id   AF-A0A9D3A1E8-F1
#
_cell.length_a   1.000
_cell.length_b   1.000
_cell.length_c   1.000
_cell.angle_alpha   90.00
_cell.angle_beta   90.00
_cell.angle_gamma   90.00
#
_symmetry.space_group_name_H-M   'P 1'
#
loop_
_entity.id
_entity.type
_entity.pdbx_description
1 polymer ?
#
loop_
_entity_poly.entity_id
_entity_poly.type
_entity_poly.pdbx_seq_one_letter_code
_entity_poly.pdbx_strand_id
1 'polypeptide(L)'
;VERYNEMCKEGHDLDYHKALRYLDAIDDPPYQAWKMQYFFYCTLAGVRCNDKLQVLDAEHEPIPGLYAGGNTVGYRFGSGYESLLHGGSNGLAATHGYIAGESAALGI
;
A
#
# COMPACT_ATOMS: atom_id res chain seq x y z
N VAL A 1 -20.83 -17.36 12.04
CA VAL A 1 -21.84 -16.48 11.44
C VAL A 1 -22.76 -15.92 12.52
N GLU A 2 -23.48 -16.76 13.27
CA GLU A 2 -24.39 -16.33 14.35
C GLU A 2 -23.77 -15.32 15.33
N ARG A 3 -22.62 -15.64 15.95
CA ARG A 3 -21.90 -14.73 16.86
C ARG A 3 -21.56 -13.38 16.22
N TYR A 4 -21.12 -13.39 14.96
CA TYR A 4 -20.80 -12.15 14.25
C TYR A 4 -22.06 -11.34 13.97
N ASN A 5 -23.17 -11.99 13.60
CA ASN A 5 -24.46 -11.32 13.39
C ASN A 5 -25.02 -10.74 14.71
N GLU A 6 -24.84 -11.41 15.85
CA GLU A 6 -25.16 -10.85 17.18
C GLU A 6 -24.35 -9.56 17.44
N MET A 7 -23.03 -9.59 17.23
CA MET A 7 -22.18 -8.41 17.40
C MET A 7 -22.52 -7.28 16.40
N CYS A 8 -22.92 -7.61 15.16
CA CYS A 8 -23.44 -6.63 14.20
C CYS A 8 -24.71 -5.96 14.74
N LYS A 9 -25.64 -6.73 15.31
CA LYS A 9 -26.89 -6.21 15.91
C LYS A 9 -26.63 -5.34 17.14
N GLU A 10 -25.65 -5.71 17.96
CA GLU A 10 -25.22 -4.94 19.13
C GLU A 10 -24.38 -3.70 18.76
N GLY A 11 -23.90 -3.61 17.52
CA GLY A 11 -23.15 -2.48 17.00
C GLY A 11 -21.68 -2.42 17.44
N HIS A 12 -21.13 -3.50 17.99
CA HIS A 12 -19.74 -3.55 18.41
C HIS A 12 -19.16 -4.96 18.32
N ASP A 13 -18.04 -5.10 17.60
CA ASP A 13 -17.29 -6.35 17.50
C ASP A 13 -16.30 -6.46 18.66
N LEU A 14 -16.60 -7.37 19.60
CA LEU A 14 -15.78 -7.63 20.77
C LEU A 14 -14.62 -8.59 20.51
N ASP A 15 -14.63 -9.30 19.37
CA ASP A 15 -13.60 -10.29 19.06
C ASP A 15 -12.39 -9.64 18.37
N TYR A 16 -12.64 -8.74 17.42
CA TYR A 16 -11.59 -8.14 16.60
C TYR A 16 -11.66 -6.61 16.49
N HIS A 17 -12.61 -5.98 17.18
CA HIS A 17 -12.77 -4.52 17.22
C HIS A 17 -12.98 -3.90 15.83
N LYS A 18 -13.61 -4.63 14.91
CA LYS A 18 -14.04 -4.08 13.62
C LYS A 18 -14.91 -2.85 13.84
N ALA A 19 -14.52 -1.72 13.23
CA ALA A 19 -15.24 -0.47 13.41
C ALA A 19 -16.71 -0.61 12.98
N LEU A 20 -17.62 0.03 13.72
CA LEU A 20 -19.07 -0.02 13.50
C LEU A 20 -19.46 0.17 12.03
N ARG A 21 -18.84 1.13 11.33
CA ARG A 21 -19.11 1.41 9.91
C ARG A 21 -18.83 0.25 8.95
N TYR A 22 -18.12 -0.78 9.39
CA TYR A 22 -17.79 -1.97 8.61
C TYR A 22 -18.55 -3.21 9.09
N LEU A 23 -19.29 -3.14 10.20
CA LEU A 23 -20.15 -4.24 10.64
C LEU A 23 -21.28 -4.40 9.62
N ASP A 24 -21.39 -5.60 9.09
CA ASP A 24 -22.32 -5.96 8.03
C ASP A 24 -22.74 -7.40 8.30
N ALA A 25 -24.02 -7.62 8.59
CA ALA A 25 -24.53 -8.93 8.99
C ALA A 25 -24.56 -9.87 7.78
N ILE A 26 -24.32 -11.16 8.02
CA ILE A 26 -24.44 -12.19 6.98
C ILE A 26 -25.81 -12.85 7.15
N ASP A 27 -26.85 -12.20 6.64
CA ASP A 27 -28.26 -12.61 6.81
C ASP A 27 -29.11 -12.57 5.53
N ASP A 28 -28.55 -12.08 4.42
CA ASP A 28 -29.21 -12.04 3.11
C ASP A 28 -28.63 -13.07 2.12
N PRO A 29 -29.39 -14.13 1.74
CA PRO A 29 -28.94 -15.12 0.76
C PRO A 29 -29.05 -14.62 -0.70
N PRO A 30 -28.30 -15.21 -1.66
CA PRO A 30 -27.50 -16.42 -1.55
C PRO A 30 -26.11 -16.18 -0.96
N TYR A 31 -25.71 -17.07 -0.05
CA TYR A 31 -24.39 -16.99 0.58
C TYR A 31 -23.27 -17.40 -0.37
N GLN A 32 -22.13 -16.72 -0.24
CA GLN A 32 -20.93 -16.97 -1.03
C GLN A 32 -19.73 -17.21 -0.10
N ALA A 33 -18.80 -18.04 -0.55
CA ALA A 33 -17.57 -18.34 0.17
C ALA A 33 -16.40 -18.46 -0.81
N TRP A 34 -15.22 -17.99 -0.38
CA TRP A 34 -13.98 -18.08 -1.14
C TRP A 34 -12.86 -18.65 -0.27
N LYS A 35 -11.98 -19.43 -0.89
CA LYS A 35 -10.76 -19.90 -0.23
C LYS A 35 -9.72 -18.79 -0.27
N MET A 36 -9.45 -18.19 0.89
CA MET A 36 -8.37 -17.21 1.03
C MET A 36 -7.01 -17.91 1.01
N GLN A 37 -6.06 -17.31 0.30
CA GLN A 37 -4.66 -17.72 0.26
C GLN A 37 -3.77 -16.49 0.40
N TYR A 38 -2.57 -16.68 0.93
CA TYR A 38 -1.57 -15.62 0.99
C TYR A 38 -0.98 -15.39 -0.41
N PHE A 39 -1.04 -14.15 -0.86
CA PHE A 39 -0.40 -13.71 -2.10
C PHE A 39 0.58 -12.58 -1.80
N PHE A 40 1.72 -12.59 -2.50
CA PHE A 40 2.68 -11.51 -2.45
C PHE A 40 2.33 -10.48 -3.52
N TYR A 41 1.82 -9.32 -3.10
CA TYR A 41 1.40 -8.26 -4.03
C TYR A 41 2.57 -7.39 -4.50
N CYS A 42 3.48 -7.03 -3.59
CA CYS A 42 4.64 -6.20 -3.90
C CYS A 42 5.73 -6.38 -2.83
N THR A 43 6.92 -5.89 -3.15
CA THR A 43 8.01 -5.71 -2.20
C THR A 43 8.04 -4.28 -1.67
N LEU A 44 8.48 -4.10 -0.43
CA LEU A 44 8.72 -2.77 0.17
C LEU A 44 10.17 -2.31 0.02
N ALA A 45 11.06 -3.25 -0.30
CA ALA A 45 12.44 -3.00 -0.66
C ALA A 45 12.55 -2.56 -2.13
N GLY A 46 13.63 -1.86 -2.43
CA GLY A 46 13.94 -1.29 -3.74
C GLY A 46 15.22 -0.46 -3.68
N VAL A 47 15.54 0.23 -4.76
CA VAL A 47 16.69 1.15 -4.80
C VAL A 47 16.40 2.39 -3.94
N ARG A 48 17.44 2.95 -3.33
CA ARG A 48 17.31 4.20 -2.59
C ARG A 48 17.32 5.35 -3.59
N CYS A 49 16.38 6.28 -3.41
CA CYS A 49 16.35 7.52 -4.18
C CYS A 49 16.34 8.73 -3.27
N ASN A 50 16.76 9.89 -3.79
CA ASN A 50 16.50 11.18 -3.16
C ASN A 50 15.08 11.73 -3.48
N ASP A 51 14.82 12.96 -3.11
CA ASP A 51 13.54 13.67 -3.30
C ASP A 51 13.20 13.97 -4.77
N LYS A 52 14.20 13.94 -5.66
CA LYS A 52 14.05 14.04 -7.13
C LYS A 52 13.95 12.69 -7.82
N LEU A 53 13.88 11.61 -7.05
CA LEU A 53 13.78 10.25 -7.52
C LEU A 53 15.01 9.77 -8.32
N GLN A 54 16.16 10.44 -8.14
CA GLN A 54 17.45 9.96 -8.64
C GLN A 54 17.90 8.76 -7.82
N VAL A 55 18.35 7.70 -8.49
CA VAL A 55 18.87 6.51 -7.81
C VAL A 55 20.22 6.84 -7.19
N LEU A 56 20.41 6.44 -5.93
CA LEU A 56 21.64 6.63 -5.18
C LEU A 56 22.52 5.38 -5.24
N ASP A 57 23.83 5.59 -5.31
CA ASP A 57 24.83 4.53 -5.17
C ASP A 57 25.08 4.12 -3.70
N ALA A 58 26.13 3.33 -3.47
CA ALA A 58 26.48 2.83 -2.14
C ALA A 58 26.99 3.93 -1.20
N GLU A 59 27.55 5.00 -1.77
CA GLU A 59 28.05 6.18 -1.08
C GLU A 59 26.95 7.25 -0.86
N HIS A 60 25.73 6.97 -1.30
CA HIS A 60 24.57 7.88 -1.29
C HIS A 60 24.67 9.06 -2.27
N GLU A 61 25.50 8.94 -3.31
CA GLU A 61 25.59 9.93 -4.37
C GLU A 61 24.63 9.61 -5.52
N PRO A 62 24.00 10.61 -6.16
CA PRO A 62 23.11 10.39 -7.30
C PRO A 62 23.85 9.81 -8.51
N ILE A 63 23.30 8.74 -9.08
CA ILE A 63 23.79 8.17 -10.33
C ILE A 63 23.24 9.02 -11.50
N PRO A 64 24.09 9.71 -12.28
CA PRO A 64 23.62 10.64 -13.31
C PRO A 64 22.73 9.97 -14.35
N GLY A 65 21.56 10.55 -14.60
CA GLY A 65 20.60 10.08 -15.61
C GLY A 65 19.77 8.86 -15.21
N LEU A 66 19.92 8.33 -13.99
CA LEU A 66 19.17 7.18 -13.50
C LEU A 66 18.12 7.58 -12.46
N TYR A 67 16.86 7.32 -12.77
CA TYR A 67 15.71 7.62 -11.91
C TYR A 67 14.87 6.36 -11.70
N ALA A 68 14.17 6.29 -10.57
CA ALA A 68 13.26 5.18 -10.28
C ALA A 68 11.93 5.67 -9.69
N GLY A 69 10.85 4.95 -9.97
CA GLY A 69 9.52 5.25 -9.46
C GLY A 69 8.75 4.00 -9.03
N GLY A 70 7.67 4.22 -8.29
CA GLY A 70 6.78 3.14 -7.82
C GLY A 70 7.49 2.08 -6.98
N ASN A 71 7.19 0.80 -7.26
CA ASN A 71 7.69 -0.33 -6.48
C ASN A 71 9.21 -0.56 -6.61
N THR A 72 9.87 0.09 -7.56
CA THR A 72 11.33 0.05 -7.68
C THR A 72 12.00 0.89 -6.59
N VAL A 73 11.31 1.89 -6.03
CA VAL A 73 11.82 2.75 -4.97
C VAL A 73 11.65 2.07 -3.61
N GLY A 74 12.76 1.89 -2.90
CA GLY A 74 12.79 1.31 -1.56
C GLY A 74 12.35 2.28 -0.47
N TYR A 75 12.00 1.75 0.69
CA TYR A 75 11.71 2.51 1.92
C TYR A 75 10.54 3.51 1.83
N ARG A 76 9.75 3.46 0.76
CA ARG A 76 8.59 4.35 0.52
C ARG A 76 7.46 4.23 1.54
N PHE A 77 7.49 3.18 2.38
CA PHE A 77 6.58 3.00 3.53
C PHE A 77 7.33 2.78 4.85
N GLY A 78 8.63 3.14 4.93
CA GLY A 78 9.43 2.86 6.11
C GLY A 78 9.56 1.35 6.37
N SER A 79 9.22 0.91 7.58
CA SER A 79 9.40 -0.48 8.03
C SER A 79 8.28 -1.45 7.64
N GLY A 80 7.14 -0.97 7.14
CA GLY A 80 5.98 -1.83 6.87
C GLY A 80 4.94 -1.16 5.97
N TYR A 81 4.09 -1.95 5.32
CA TYR A 81 3.06 -1.42 4.44
C TYR A 81 1.91 -0.84 5.26
N GLU A 82 1.57 0.43 5.03
CA GLU A 82 0.44 1.07 5.70
C GLU A 82 -0.88 0.58 5.09
N SER A 83 -1.68 -0.13 5.89
CA SER A 83 -2.94 -0.74 5.45
C SER A 83 -4.11 0.25 5.46
N LEU A 84 -4.02 1.34 6.22
CA LEU A 84 -5.06 2.36 6.32
C LEU A 84 -5.11 3.29 5.10
N LEU A 85 -4.06 3.32 4.27
CA LEU A 85 -4.00 4.12 3.05
C LEU A 85 -4.36 3.28 1.82
N HIS A 86 -5.66 3.20 1.51
CA HIS A 86 -6.13 2.52 0.31
C HIS A 86 -5.49 3.10 -0.95
N GLY A 87 -4.98 2.23 -1.82
CA GLY A 87 -4.34 2.64 -3.07
C GLY A 87 -2.96 3.31 -2.91
N GLY A 88 -2.39 3.36 -1.70
CA GLY A 88 -1.12 4.05 -1.43
C GLY A 88 0.02 3.66 -2.39
N SER A 89 0.14 2.37 -2.74
CA SER A 89 1.17 1.94 -3.68
C SER A 89 0.99 2.51 -5.10
N ASN A 90 -0.24 2.57 -5.59
CA ASN A 90 -0.52 3.11 -6.92
C ASN A 90 -0.41 4.63 -6.94
N GLY A 91 -0.85 5.31 -5.86
CA GLY A 91 -0.67 6.74 -5.69
C GLY A 91 0.81 7.14 -5.73
N LEU A 92 1.64 6.46 -4.94
CA LEU A 92 3.10 6.67 -4.97
C LEU A 92 3.70 6.38 -6.34
N ALA A 93 3.28 5.32 -7.04
CA ALA A 93 3.78 5.02 -8.37
C ALA A 93 3.46 6.13 -9.38
N ALA A 94 2.24 6.67 -9.35
CA ALA A 94 1.85 7.78 -10.21
C ALA A 94 2.64 9.06 -9.88
N THR A 95 2.74 9.42 -8.60
CA THR A 95 3.47 10.60 -8.14
C THR A 95 4.97 10.48 -8.42
N HIS A 96 5.61 9.36 -8.10
CA HIS A 96 7.02 9.13 -8.40
C HIS A 96 7.28 9.17 -9.91
N GLY A 97 6.38 8.59 -10.73
CA GLY A 97 6.51 8.64 -12.18
C GLY A 97 6.50 10.07 -12.71
N TYR A 98 5.64 10.92 -12.17
CA TYR A 98 5.61 12.36 -12.49
C TYR A 98 6.91 13.06 -12.09
N ILE A 99 7.35 12.93 -10.83
CA ILE A 99 8.54 13.64 -10.33
C ILE A 99 9.82 13.14 -11.00
N ALA A 100 9.97 11.82 -11.18
CA ALA A 100 11.10 11.23 -11.90
C ALA A 100 11.13 11.70 -13.35
N GLY A 101 9.98 11.78 -14.01
CA GLY A 101 9.88 12.29 -15.38
C GLY A 101 10.26 13.77 -15.49
N GLU A 102 9.80 14.61 -14.58
CA GLU A 102 10.14 16.03 -14.52
C GLU A 102 11.64 16.23 -14.24
N SER A 103 12.18 15.52 -13.25
CA SER A 103 13.60 15.61 -12.87
C SER A 103 14.51 15.13 -14.01
N ALA A 104 14.13 14.03 -14.67
CA ALA A 104 14.85 13.53 -15.84
C ALA A 104 14.83 14.52 -17.01
N ALA A 105 13.69 15.18 -17.27
CA ALA A 105 13.58 16.18 -18.33
C ALA A 105 14.40 17.45 -18.04
N LEU A 106 14.48 17.87 -16.78
CA LEU A 106 15.27 19.01 -16.33
C LEU A 106 16.76 18.67 -16.14
N GLY A 107 17.11 17.39 -16.06
CA GLY A 107 18.47 16.91 -15.79
C GLY A 107 18.96 17.21 -14.37
N ILE A 108 18.06 17.22 -13.39
CA ILE A 108 18.32 17.63 -12.00
C ILE A 108 18.18 16.52 -10.97
#